data_AF-A0AAD5KF27-F1
#
_entry.id   AF-A0AAD5KF27-F1
#
_cell.length_a   1.000
_cell.length_b   1.000
_cell.length_c   1.000
_cell.angle_alpha   90.00
_cell.angle_beta   90.00
_cell.angle_gamma   90.00
#
_symmetry.space_group_name_H-M   'P 1'
#
loop_
_entity.id
_entity.type
_entity.pdbx_description
1 polymer ?
#
loop_
_entity_poly.entity_id
_entity_poly.type
_entity_poly.pdbx_seq_one_letter_code
_entity_poly.pdbx_strand_id
1 'polypeptide(L)'
;MNGSINNVKNLLLIFFISCTSGLLAQDAKRLNYETIPGTKPRNVIFILSDDHRYDFMGFTGAVPGLKTPNLDRIANEGAHFQNAFVSTALCSPSRASILTGQYAHTHTVVDNQAPAPKSLVYFPEYLQKAGYQTSFFGKWHMGGGNSNPRPGFDRWVSFAGQGVYYNPQINIDGKMVAYRDSAYITDVLTDLTLEWLDQRDKKKPFFVYLSHKAVHAEFNPAKRDNGIYRDIKIQYPISMFSTARTNSKKFTKGQQVDSTGHKINYKDIPSWVRAQRDSWHGVDYMYDGQTDFDRFYVDYLETLMGIDHSVGRVLKYLKDNNLDKETLVIYMGDNGFSFGEHGLIDKRHAYEESMRVPLIARLPALIKPGTKVKEMVLNIDIAPSILELAGVKKPAQVEGLASSFSTLAQTKPNIIIIYTDDLGFGDISANGAKKIKTPNIDRIAKSGLRFTNAYATSATCTPSRFSLLTGKYAWRKSGTNVAPGDAALIIPTNEETMPTMLQKAGYRTAVVGKWHLGLGPAGGPDWNAEIKPGPLEIGFDYSFIMPATGDRVPCVYMENRRIVDLDPSDPIRVSYKEKMVMSLQEWKILSF
;
A
#
# COMPACT_ATOMS: atom_id res chain seq x y z
N MET A 1 -66.06 -41.17 -55.25
CA MET A 1 -65.84 -40.05 -56.19
C MET A 1 -65.72 -38.78 -55.36
N ASN A 2 -64.71 -37.96 -55.67
CA ASN A 2 -64.45 -36.59 -55.18
C ASN A 2 -64.19 -36.48 -53.67
N GLY A 3 -63.30 -35.66 -53.16
CA GLY A 3 -62.53 -34.53 -53.67
C GLY A 3 -61.87 -33.88 -52.45
N SER A 4 -60.74 -33.21 -52.67
CA SER A 4 -59.77 -32.81 -51.65
C SER A 4 -60.10 -31.47 -50.95
N ILE A 5 -59.30 -31.16 -49.92
CA ILE A 5 -58.74 -29.82 -49.55
C ILE A 5 -59.18 -29.19 -48.20
N ASN A 6 -58.18 -29.19 -47.29
CA ASN A 6 -57.68 -28.17 -46.35
C ASN A 6 -58.39 -27.74 -45.06
N ASN A 7 -57.64 -28.06 -43.98
CA ASN A 7 -57.00 -27.15 -43.02
C ASN A 7 -57.62 -26.87 -41.64
N VAL A 8 -56.65 -26.80 -40.71
CA VAL A 8 -56.62 -26.29 -39.34
C VAL A 8 -56.98 -27.30 -38.25
N LYS A 9 -55.96 -27.73 -37.49
CA LYS A 9 -55.97 -27.74 -36.01
C LYS A 9 -54.61 -28.12 -35.40
N ASN A 10 -54.10 -27.18 -34.60
CA ASN A 10 -53.41 -27.32 -33.31
C ASN A 10 -52.29 -28.37 -33.16
N LEU A 11 -51.06 -27.85 -33.07
CA LEU A 11 -49.86 -28.56 -32.63
C LEU A 11 -49.84 -28.62 -31.09
N LEU A 12 -50.07 -29.81 -30.51
CA LEU A 12 -49.71 -30.14 -29.12
C LEU A 12 -48.34 -30.84 -29.16
N LEU A 13 -47.30 -30.17 -28.66
CA LEU A 13 -45.95 -30.75 -28.57
C LEU A 13 -45.79 -31.39 -27.18
N ILE A 14 -45.76 -32.72 -27.15
CA ILE A 14 -45.43 -33.54 -25.98
C ILE A 14 -43.91 -33.56 -25.82
N PHE A 15 -43.40 -33.03 -24.70
CA PHE A 15 -41.99 -33.11 -24.34
C PHE A 15 -41.64 -34.55 -23.92
N PHE A 16 -40.80 -35.22 -24.71
CA PHE A 16 -40.06 -36.39 -24.28
C PHE A 16 -38.87 -35.94 -23.43
N ILE A 17 -38.87 -36.28 -22.14
CA ILE A 17 -37.71 -36.20 -21.27
C ILE A 17 -36.79 -37.37 -21.65
N SER A 18 -35.75 -37.12 -22.45
CA SER A 18 -34.63 -38.04 -22.55
C SER A 18 -33.63 -37.73 -21.44
N CYS A 19 -33.52 -38.67 -20.51
CA CYS A 19 -32.52 -38.67 -19.46
C CYS A 19 -31.17 -38.98 -20.13
N THR A 20 -30.50 -37.94 -20.64
CA THR A 20 -29.09 -38.02 -20.98
C THR A 20 -28.31 -37.75 -19.71
N SER A 21 -27.55 -38.74 -19.29
CA SER A 21 -26.52 -38.66 -18.27
C SER A 21 -25.55 -37.54 -18.61
N GLY A 22 -25.82 -36.35 -18.05
CA GLY A 22 -24.84 -35.30 -17.95
C GLY A 22 -23.67 -35.81 -17.13
N LEU A 23 -22.61 -36.26 -17.80
CA LEU A 23 -21.27 -36.11 -17.26
C LEU A 23 -21.14 -34.61 -16.97
N LEU A 24 -21.30 -34.23 -15.70
CA LEU A 24 -20.73 -33.01 -15.19
C LEU A 24 -19.22 -33.15 -15.35
N ALA A 25 -18.72 -32.74 -16.52
CA ALA A 25 -17.36 -32.25 -16.61
C ALA A 25 -17.25 -31.21 -15.49
N GLN A 26 -16.36 -31.46 -14.52
CA GLN A 26 -15.94 -30.44 -13.57
C GLN A 26 -15.37 -29.30 -14.42
N ASP A 27 -16.22 -28.31 -14.71
CA ASP A 27 -15.78 -27.04 -15.28
C ASP A 27 -14.71 -26.50 -14.34
N ALA A 28 -13.46 -26.48 -14.83
CA ALA A 28 -12.38 -25.77 -14.19
C ALA A 28 -12.89 -24.36 -13.89
N LYS A 29 -13.06 -24.02 -12.61
CA LYS A 29 -13.49 -22.70 -12.14
C LYS A 29 -12.79 -21.63 -12.97
N ARG A 30 -13.53 -20.98 -13.86
CA ARG A 30 -12.98 -19.94 -14.73
C ARG A 30 -12.47 -18.83 -13.81
N LEU A 31 -11.15 -18.69 -13.71
CA LEU A 31 -10.52 -17.63 -12.91
C LEU A 31 -11.01 -16.28 -13.44
N ASN A 32 -11.93 -15.62 -12.73
CA ASN A 32 -12.54 -14.35 -13.13
C ASN A 32 -11.86 -13.20 -12.39
N TYR A 33 -11.72 -12.05 -13.03
CA TYR A 33 -11.21 -10.82 -12.43
C TYR A 33 -12.01 -9.61 -12.91
N GLU A 34 -12.02 -8.54 -12.10
CA GLU A 34 -12.58 -7.24 -12.44
C GLU A 34 -11.44 -6.25 -12.71
N THR A 35 -11.67 -5.29 -13.60
CA THR A 35 -10.68 -4.24 -13.93
C THR A 35 -10.93 -2.96 -13.13
N ILE A 36 -9.87 -2.18 -12.94
CA ILE A 36 -9.92 -0.83 -12.36
C ILE A 36 -9.84 0.17 -13.52
N PRO A 37 -10.95 0.85 -13.88
CA PRO A 37 -10.99 1.73 -15.06
C PRO A 37 -9.97 2.86 -14.99
N GLY A 38 -9.35 3.18 -16.14
CA GLY A 38 -8.40 4.30 -16.25
C GLY A 38 -6.99 4.03 -15.70
N THR A 39 -6.73 2.81 -15.20
CA THR A 39 -5.39 2.42 -14.72
C THR A 39 -4.45 2.21 -15.91
N LYS A 40 -3.26 2.83 -15.87
CA LYS A 40 -2.17 2.53 -16.80
C LYS A 40 -1.36 1.35 -16.23
N PRO A 41 -1.40 0.15 -16.85
CA PRO A 41 -0.65 -1.01 -16.36
C PRO A 41 0.84 -0.72 -16.27
N ARG A 42 1.47 -1.07 -15.15
CA ARG A 42 2.92 -0.90 -14.92
C ARG A 42 3.66 -2.23 -15.07
N ASN A 43 4.91 -2.16 -15.52
CA ASN A 43 5.79 -3.31 -15.44
C ASN A 43 6.22 -3.52 -13.99
N VAL A 44 6.49 -4.76 -13.60
CA VAL A 44 6.86 -5.10 -12.22
C VAL A 44 7.99 -6.11 -12.21
N ILE A 45 9.02 -5.83 -11.40
CA ILE A 45 10.04 -6.79 -11.00
C ILE A 45 9.97 -6.92 -9.47
N PHE A 46 9.53 -8.07 -8.99
CA PHE A 46 9.54 -8.44 -7.58
C PHE A 46 10.76 -9.30 -7.31
N ILE A 47 11.71 -8.77 -6.54
CA ILE A 47 12.94 -9.44 -6.13
C ILE A 47 12.75 -9.91 -4.69
N LEU A 48 12.90 -11.22 -4.48
CA LEU A 48 12.79 -11.85 -3.16
C LEU A 48 14.12 -12.50 -2.81
N SER A 49 14.68 -12.14 -1.67
CA SER A 49 15.80 -12.86 -1.05
C SER A 49 15.29 -13.81 0.04
N ASP A 50 16.08 -14.83 0.32
CA ASP A 50 15.81 -15.77 1.39
C ASP A 50 16.61 -15.43 2.65
N ASP A 51 15.99 -15.42 3.83
CA ASP A 51 16.66 -15.18 5.12
C ASP A 51 17.37 -13.80 5.25
N HIS A 52 17.04 -12.79 4.43
CA HIS A 52 17.65 -11.47 4.60
C HIS A 52 17.02 -10.71 5.77
N ARG A 53 17.80 -10.46 6.82
CA ARG A 53 17.44 -9.63 7.97
C ARG A 53 17.17 -8.16 7.61
N TYR A 54 16.10 -7.59 8.16
CA TYR A 54 15.57 -6.26 7.79
C TYR A 54 16.52 -5.06 7.94
N ASP A 55 17.48 -5.15 8.85
CA ASP A 55 18.41 -4.07 9.18
C ASP A 55 19.80 -4.28 8.55
N PHE A 56 20.04 -5.35 7.78
CA PHE A 56 21.35 -5.65 7.19
C PHE A 56 21.50 -5.04 5.78
N MET A 57 21.20 -3.75 5.65
CA MET A 57 21.44 -2.96 4.43
C MET A 57 22.26 -1.72 4.79
N GLY A 58 23.19 -1.30 3.93
CA GLY A 58 24.13 -0.22 4.19
C GLY A 58 23.46 1.08 4.65
N PHE A 59 22.33 1.46 4.05
CA PHE A 59 21.60 2.68 4.40
C PHE A 59 20.97 2.66 5.81
N THR A 60 20.81 1.50 6.44
CA THR A 60 20.25 1.41 7.82
C THR A 60 21.28 1.80 8.86
N GLY A 61 22.57 1.60 8.56
CA GLY A 61 23.69 1.79 9.48
C GLY A 61 23.76 0.78 10.63
N ALA A 62 22.94 -0.28 10.65
CA ALA A 62 22.91 -1.23 11.75
C ALA A 62 24.17 -2.10 11.85
N VAL A 63 24.80 -2.38 10.70
CA VAL A 63 26.11 -3.06 10.63
C VAL A 63 27.16 -2.06 10.13
N PRO A 64 27.97 -1.45 11.02
CA PRO A 64 28.94 -0.46 10.59
C PRO A 64 29.96 -1.03 9.60
N GLY A 65 30.06 -0.37 8.44
CA GLY A 65 30.96 -0.78 7.36
C GLY A 65 30.32 -1.66 6.29
N LEU A 66 29.12 -2.22 6.53
CA LEU A 66 28.36 -2.92 5.49
C LEU A 66 27.93 -1.94 4.40
N LYS A 67 28.15 -2.32 3.14
CA LYS A 67 27.76 -1.54 1.96
C LYS A 67 26.88 -2.37 1.05
N THR A 68 25.69 -1.88 0.74
CA THR A 68 24.77 -2.46 -0.25
C THR A 68 24.30 -1.36 -1.21
N PRO A 69 25.22 -0.81 -2.03
CA PRO A 69 24.96 0.42 -2.78
C PRO A 69 23.75 0.33 -3.73
N ASN A 70 23.42 -0.85 -4.26
CA ASN A 70 22.28 -1.01 -5.16
C ASN A 70 20.95 -1.15 -4.42
N LEU A 71 20.93 -1.82 -3.26
CA LEU A 71 19.77 -1.82 -2.36
C LEU A 71 19.53 -0.42 -1.79
N ASP A 72 20.59 0.25 -1.33
CA ASP A 72 20.55 1.63 -0.83
C ASP A 72 19.99 2.57 -1.91
N ARG A 73 20.32 2.32 -3.18
CA ARG A 73 19.79 3.08 -4.31
C ARG A 73 18.27 2.90 -4.48
N ILE A 74 17.71 1.70 -4.30
CA ILE A 74 16.25 1.50 -4.31
C ILE A 74 15.60 2.28 -3.17
N ALA A 75 16.16 2.22 -1.96
CA ALA A 75 15.65 2.95 -0.80
C ALA A 75 15.70 4.47 -1.00
N ASN A 76 16.84 4.99 -1.48
CA ASN A 76 17.06 6.43 -1.67
C ASN A 76 16.28 7.01 -2.85
N GLU A 77 16.19 6.28 -3.97
CA GLU A 77 15.45 6.72 -5.16
C GLU A 77 13.95 6.37 -5.11
N GLY A 78 13.51 5.68 -4.05
CA GLY A 78 12.15 5.17 -3.91
C GLY A 78 11.63 5.30 -2.49
N ALA A 79 11.09 4.21 -1.96
CA ALA A 79 10.49 4.11 -0.64
C ALA A 79 11.14 3.00 0.18
N HIS A 80 11.31 3.26 1.48
CA HIS A 80 11.66 2.27 2.51
C HIS A 80 10.48 2.06 3.46
N PHE A 81 10.02 0.81 3.55
CA PHE A 81 8.95 0.38 4.44
C PHE A 81 9.57 -0.08 5.75
N GLN A 82 9.53 0.78 6.76
CA GLN A 82 10.23 0.53 8.01
C GLN A 82 9.58 -0.63 8.77
N ASN A 83 8.26 -0.77 8.70
CA ASN A 83 7.50 -1.74 9.49
C ASN A 83 6.89 -2.84 8.60
N ALA A 84 7.74 -3.55 7.86
CA ALA A 84 7.34 -4.66 7.01
C ALA A 84 7.56 -6.02 7.69
N PHE A 85 6.50 -6.83 7.75
CA PHE A 85 6.51 -8.12 8.45
C PHE A 85 5.97 -9.26 7.59
N VAL A 86 6.35 -10.49 7.93
CA VAL A 86 5.77 -11.69 7.34
C VAL A 86 4.75 -12.30 8.29
N SER A 87 3.65 -12.81 7.73
CA SER A 87 2.59 -13.50 8.48
C SER A 87 3.08 -14.77 9.18
N THR A 88 4.13 -15.40 8.65
CA THR A 88 4.76 -16.60 9.21
C THR A 88 6.24 -16.58 8.83
N ALA A 89 7.13 -16.56 9.82
CA ALA A 89 8.57 -16.44 9.63
C ALA A 89 9.23 -17.77 9.23
N LEU A 90 8.81 -18.34 8.10
CA LEU A 90 9.33 -19.58 7.54
C LEU A 90 9.15 -19.57 6.01
N CYS A 91 10.14 -20.09 5.28
CA CYS A 91 10.23 -19.97 3.83
C CYS A 91 8.93 -20.34 3.08
N SER A 92 8.46 -21.60 3.17
CA SER A 92 7.33 -22.05 2.34
C SER A 92 6.01 -21.38 2.70
N PRO A 93 5.62 -21.25 3.99
CA PRO A 93 4.42 -20.51 4.37
C PRO A 93 4.46 -19.04 3.96
N SER A 94 5.60 -18.36 4.14
CA SER A 94 5.72 -16.95 3.75
C SER A 94 5.61 -16.75 2.23
N ARG A 95 6.27 -17.62 1.44
CA ARG A 95 6.20 -17.60 -0.03
C ARG A 95 4.78 -17.87 -0.53
N ALA A 96 4.08 -18.80 0.11
CA ALA A 96 2.66 -19.04 -0.16
C ALA A 96 1.84 -17.79 0.13
N SER A 97 2.03 -17.16 1.30
CA SER A 97 1.36 -15.91 1.68
C SER A 97 1.60 -14.77 0.68
N ILE A 98 2.82 -14.60 0.18
CA ILE A 98 3.13 -13.60 -0.86
C ILE A 98 2.39 -13.90 -2.17
N LEU A 99 2.40 -15.16 -2.61
CA LEU A 99 1.87 -15.56 -3.92
C LEU A 99 0.35 -15.65 -3.95
N THR A 100 -0.30 -15.91 -2.83
CA THR A 100 -1.77 -16.00 -2.75
C THR A 100 -2.40 -14.73 -2.16
N GLY A 101 -1.62 -13.94 -1.41
CA GLY A 101 -2.13 -12.85 -0.60
C GLY A 101 -3.02 -13.33 0.56
N GLN A 102 -2.81 -14.56 1.03
CA GLN A 102 -3.58 -15.21 2.10
C GLN A 102 -2.70 -15.51 3.31
N TYR A 103 -3.31 -15.66 4.47
CA TYR A 103 -2.65 -16.20 5.66
C TYR A 103 -2.45 -17.71 5.58
N ALA A 104 -1.54 -18.24 6.40
CA ALA A 104 -1.24 -19.68 6.45
C ALA A 104 -2.42 -20.57 6.81
N HIS A 105 -3.34 -20.09 7.66
CA HIS A 105 -4.56 -20.83 7.99
C HIS A 105 -5.57 -20.90 6.83
N THR A 106 -5.43 -20.04 5.81
CA THR A 106 -6.28 -20.01 4.61
C THR A 106 -5.65 -20.80 3.47
N HIS A 107 -4.36 -20.59 3.18
CA HIS A 107 -3.66 -21.31 2.09
C HIS A 107 -3.10 -22.69 2.47
N THR A 108 -3.12 -23.02 3.77
CA THR A 108 -2.77 -24.33 4.37
C THR A 108 -1.34 -24.87 4.16
N VAL A 109 -0.48 -24.16 3.43
CA VAL A 109 0.99 -24.35 3.48
C VAL A 109 1.53 -23.87 4.83
N VAL A 110 1.61 -24.78 5.80
CA VAL A 110 1.95 -24.46 7.21
C VAL A 110 3.41 -24.70 7.59
N ASP A 111 4.15 -25.48 6.80
CA ASP A 111 5.57 -25.73 7.00
C ASP A 111 6.31 -25.96 5.67
N ASN A 112 7.61 -26.28 5.72
CA ASN A 112 8.45 -26.46 4.52
C ASN A 112 8.26 -27.80 3.79
N GLN A 113 7.52 -28.75 4.39
CA GLN A 113 7.27 -30.08 3.84
C GLN A 113 5.83 -30.23 3.34
N ALA A 114 4.90 -29.45 3.88
CA ALA A 114 3.50 -29.44 3.51
C ALA A 114 3.34 -29.23 1.99
N PRO A 115 2.64 -30.13 1.28
CA PRO A 115 2.34 -29.94 -0.13
C PRO A 115 1.42 -28.74 -0.30
N ALA A 116 1.70 -27.90 -1.29
CA ALA A 116 0.77 -26.85 -1.70
C ALA A 116 -0.52 -27.49 -2.25
N PRO A 117 -1.71 -27.10 -1.75
CA PRO A 117 -2.98 -27.57 -2.31
C PRO A 117 -3.04 -27.30 -3.81
N LYS A 118 -3.46 -28.29 -4.60
CA LYS A 118 -3.61 -28.14 -6.07
C LYS A 118 -4.64 -27.06 -6.47
N SER A 119 -5.51 -26.68 -5.53
CA SER A 119 -6.53 -25.65 -5.70
C SER A 119 -6.04 -24.24 -5.41
N LEU A 120 -4.78 -24.05 -4.96
CA LEU A 120 -4.25 -22.71 -4.74
C LEU A 120 -4.19 -21.96 -6.06
N VAL A 121 -4.66 -20.72 -6.00
CA VAL A 121 -4.59 -19.77 -7.10
C VAL A 121 -3.57 -18.71 -6.72
N TYR A 122 -2.56 -18.52 -7.55
CA TYR A 122 -1.51 -17.53 -7.33
C TYR A 122 -1.86 -16.23 -8.06
N PHE A 123 -1.52 -15.09 -7.46
CA PHE A 123 -1.84 -13.78 -8.06
C PHE A 123 -1.31 -13.58 -9.50
N PRO A 124 -0.15 -14.17 -9.91
CA PRO A 124 0.32 -14.07 -11.29
C PRO A 124 -0.64 -14.67 -12.33
N GLU A 125 -1.50 -15.62 -11.95
CA GLU A 125 -2.55 -16.13 -12.85
C GLU A 125 -3.55 -15.04 -13.25
N TYR A 126 -3.88 -14.12 -12.34
CA TYR A 126 -4.72 -12.95 -12.67
C TYR A 126 -3.98 -11.99 -13.60
N LEU A 127 -2.66 -11.80 -13.41
CA LEU A 127 -1.85 -10.96 -14.29
C LEU A 127 -1.80 -11.52 -15.71
N GLN A 128 -1.58 -12.84 -15.88
CA GLN A 128 -1.63 -13.49 -17.19
C GLN A 128 -2.97 -13.24 -17.89
N LYS A 129 -4.08 -13.40 -17.15
CA LYS A 129 -5.42 -13.12 -17.68
C LYS A 129 -5.66 -11.64 -18.00
N ALA A 130 -4.95 -10.74 -17.34
CA ALA A 130 -4.93 -9.30 -17.63
C ALA A 130 -3.99 -8.92 -18.79
N GLY A 131 -3.34 -9.90 -19.42
CA GLY A 131 -2.48 -9.69 -20.59
C GLY A 131 -1.01 -9.41 -20.28
N TYR A 132 -0.58 -9.64 -19.04
CA TYR A 132 0.84 -9.57 -18.67
C TYR A 132 1.61 -10.79 -19.19
N GLN A 133 2.86 -10.55 -19.56
CA GLN A 133 3.86 -11.62 -19.64
C GLN A 133 4.46 -11.84 -18.26
N THR A 134 4.38 -13.06 -17.76
CA THR A 134 4.72 -13.42 -16.38
C THR A 134 5.89 -14.39 -16.36
N SER A 135 6.80 -14.21 -15.41
CA SER A 135 8.00 -15.05 -15.32
C SER A 135 8.44 -15.26 -13.87
N PHE A 136 8.98 -16.46 -13.61
CA PHE A 136 9.51 -16.85 -12.31
C PHE A 136 10.95 -17.35 -12.46
N PHE A 137 11.85 -16.89 -11.59
CA PHE A 137 13.25 -17.27 -11.58
C PHE A 137 13.72 -17.59 -10.15
N GLY A 138 13.95 -18.86 -9.86
CA GLY A 138 14.71 -19.33 -8.69
C GLY A 138 13.92 -20.17 -7.69
N LYS A 139 13.98 -19.81 -6.41
CA LYS A 139 13.52 -20.63 -5.29
C LYS A 139 11.99 -20.59 -5.17
N TRP A 140 11.32 -21.69 -5.54
CA TRP A 140 9.87 -21.87 -5.33
C TRP A 140 9.56 -22.38 -3.93
N HIS A 141 10.23 -23.47 -3.54
CA HIS A 141 10.26 -24.06 -2.20
C HIS A 141 8.90 -24.41 -1.57
N MET A 142 7.81 -24.55 -2.35
CA MET A 142 6.53 -25.09 -1.86
C MET A 142 6.27 -26.49 -2.45
N GLY A 143 6.09 -27.49 -1.58
CA GLY A 143 5.71 -28.86 -1.95
C GLY A 143 6.86 -29.84 -2.26
N GLY A 144 7.91 -29.85 -1.44
CA GLY A 144 8.84 -30.99 -1.31
C GLY A 144 9.57 -31.42 -2.60
N GLY A 145 10.67 -30.73 -2.92
CA GLY A 145 11.68 -31.19 -3.90
C GLY A 145 11.34 -31.03 -5.40
N ASN A 146 10.09 -30.75 -5.77
CA ASN A 146 9.74 -30.60 -7.19
C ASN A 146 9.97 -29.18 -7.72
N SER A 147 10.64 -29.06 -8.87
CA SER A 147 10.93 -27.81 -9.60
C SER A 147 10.07 -27.60 -10.85
N ASN A 148 9.00 -28.38 -11.06
CA ASN A 148 8.15 -28.30 -12.24
C ASN A 148 7.42 -26.95 -12.37
N PRO A 149 7.07 -26.54 -13.61
CA PRO A 149 6.28 -25.34 -13.88
C PRO A 149 5.01 -25.22 -13.04
N ARG A 150 4.66 -23.96 -12.73
CA ARG A 150 3.48 -23.61 -11.93
C ARG A 150 2.53 -22.71 -12.72
N PRO A 151 1.21 -22.76 -12.44
CA PRO A 151 0.25 -21.82 -13.03
C PRO A 151 0.67 -20.36 -12.79
N GLY A 152 0.35 -19.48 -13.74
CA GLY A 152 0.58 -18.05 -13.61
C GLY A 152 1.93 -17.54 -14.13
N PHE A 153 2.71 -18.39 -14.80
CA PHE A 153 4.03 -18.03 -15.34
C PHE A 153 4.20 -18.53 -16.77
N ASP A 154 4.48 -17.62 -17.71
CA ASP A 154 4.81 -17.94 -19.10
C ASP A 154 6.25 -18.45 -19.25
N ARG A 155 7.14 -17.99 -18.37
CA ARG A 155 8.52 -18.47 -18.23
C ARG A 155 8.74 -18.99 -16.82
N TRP A 156 9.27 -20.20 -16.73
CA TRP A 156 9.54 -20.87 -15.48
C TRP A 156 11.01 -21.32 -15.39
N VAL A 157 11.73 -20.75 -14.42
CA VAL A 157 13.08 -21.15 -14.07
C VAL A 157 13.11 -21.45 -12.58
N SER A 158 13.39 -22.69 -12.18
CA SER A 158 13.40 -23.06 -10.77
C SER A 158 14.35 -24.22 -10.45
N PHE A 159 14.54 -24.53 -9.18
CA PHE A 159 15.32 -25.67 -8.72
C PHE A 159 14.62 -26.38 -7.55
N ALA A 160 15.00 -27.64 -7.34
CA ALA A 160 14.44 -28.50 -6.32
C ALA A 160 14.86 -28.05 -4.90
N GLY A 161 13.90 -28.02 -3.98
CA GLY A 161 14.15 -27.77 -2.56
C GLY A 161 14.85 -26.44 -2.28
N GLN A 162 15.94 -26.49 -1.52
CA GLN A 162 16.72 -25.33 -1.10
C GLN A 162 17.70 -24.81 -2.17
N GLY A 163 17.94 -25.60 -3.22
CA GLY A 163 18.99 -25.34 -4.21
C GLY A 163 20.41 -25.33 -3.61
N VAL A 164 21.39 -25.12 -4.49
CA VAL A 164 22.82 -25.01 -4.16
C VAL A 164 23.38 -23.68 -4.65
N TYR A 165 24.46 -23.20 -4.04
CA TYR A 165 25.09 -21.94 -4.44
C TYR A 165 25.93 -22.06 -5.72
N TYR A 166 26.64 -23.18 -5.88
CA TYR A 166 27.50 -23.48 -7.04
C TYR A 166 27.06 -24.76 -7.75
N ASN A 167 27.39 -24.88 -9.03
CA ASN A 167 26.98 -26.03 -9.87
C ASN A 167 25.47 -26.31 -9.82
N PRO A 168 24.59 -25.30 -10.04
CA PRO A 168 23.17 -25.53 -9.91
C PRO A 168 22.62 -26.40 -11.05
N GLN A 169 21.69 -27.27 -10.71
CA GLN A 169 20.79 -27.92 -11.66
C GLN A 169 19.46 -27.15 -11.67
N ILE A 170 19.09 -26.61 -12.83
CA ILE A 170 17.96 -25.70 -12.98
C ILE A 170 16.95 -26.32 -13.95
N ASN A 171 15.69 -26.31 -13.54
CA ASN A 171 14.56 -26.60 -14.40
C ASN A 171 14.17 -25.34 -15.17
N ILE A 172 14.27 -25.39 -16.49
CA ILE A 172 13.84 -24.34 -17.42
C ILE A 172 12.68 -24.88 -18.23
N ASP A 173 11.47 -24.40 -17.96
CA ASP A 173 10.21 -24.78 -18.63
C ASP A 173 9.98 -26.30 -18.71
N GLY A 174 10.30 -27.02 -17.64
CA GLY A 174 10.16 -28.48 -17.54
C GLY A 174 11.42 -29.26 -17.94
N LYS A 175 12.46 -28.60 -18.46
CA LYS A 175 13.72 -29.24 -18.87
C LYS A 175 14.84 -28.95 -17.87
N MET A 176 15.46 -30.00 -17.34
CA MET A 176 16.63 -29.88 -16.48
C MET A 176 17.88 -29.47 -17.27
N VAL A 177 18.60 -28.48 -16.76
CA VAL A 177 19.86 -27.95 -17.30
C VAL A 177 20.89 -27.91 -16.18
N ALA A 178 22.03 -28.58 -16.38
CA ALA A 178 23.16 -28.53 -15.47
C ALA A 178 24.12 -27.40 -15.89
N TYR A 179 24.58 -26.63 -14.91
CA TYR A 179 25.59 -25.58 -15.11
C TYR A 179 26.97 -26.07 -14.70
N ARG A 180 28.02 -25.37 -15.15
CA ARG A 180 29.42 -25.67 -14.77
C ARG A 180 29.68 -25.39 -13.28
N ASP A 181 30.71 -26.01 -12.72
CA ASP A 181 31.09 -25.88 -11.30
C ASP A 181 31.30 -24.44 -10.83
N SER A 182 31.81 -23.57 -11.71
CA SER A 182 32.06 -22.16 -11.39
C SER A 182 30.80 -21.28 -11.44
N ALA A 183 29.66 -21.80 -11.90
CA ALA A 183 28.44 -21.02 -12.01
C ALA A 183 27.82 -20.80 -10.63
N TYR A 184 27.53 -19.54 -10.31
CA TYR A 184 26.94 -19.12 -9.05
C TYR A 184 25.44 -18.84 -9.24
N ILE A 185 24.59 -19.45 -8.42
CA ILE A 185 23.13 -19.47 -8.64
C ILE A 185 22.51 -18.07 -8.74
N THR A 186 22.95 -17.12 -7.91
CA THR A 186 22.43 -15.76 -7.94
C THR A 186 22.69 -15.10 -9.29
N ASP A 187 23.90 -15.27 -9.84
CA ASP A 187 24.27 -14.72 -11.14
C ASP A 187 23.50 -15.40 -12.28
N VAL A 188 23.36 -16.73 -12.23
CA VAL A 188 22.61 -17.50 -13.24
C VAL A 188 21.15 -17.07 -13.30
N LEU A 189 20.50 -16.88 -12.14
CA LEU A 189 19.12 -16.41 -12.09
C LEU A 189 18.98 -14.99 -12.66
N THR A 190 19.92 -14.10 -12.34
CA THR A 190 19.95 -12.75 -12.90
C THR A 190 20.15 -12.79 -14.42
N ASP A 191 21.09 -13.60 -14.92
CA ASP A 191 21.37 -13.75 -16.35
C ASP A 191 20.11 -14.18 -17.12
N LEU A 192 19.44 -15.24 -16.65
CA LEU A 192 18.22 -15.77 -17.26
C LEU A 192 17.06 -14.77 -17.19
N THR A 193 17.01 -13.95 -16.14
CA THR A 193 16.01 -12.88 -16.01
C THR A 193 16.23 -11.80 -17.07
N LEU A 194 17.46 -11.33 -17.22
CA LEU A 194 17.80 -10.29 -18.21
C LEU A 194 17.62 -10.80 -19.64
N GLU A 195 18.01 -12.04 -19.91
CA GLU A 195 17.79 -12.69 -21.21
C GLU A 195 16.30 -12.75 -21.56
N TRP A 196 15.44 -13.17 -20.62
CA TRP A 196 14.00 -13.19 -20.85
C TRP A 196 13.44 -11.79 -21.09
N LEU A 197 13.92 -10.79 -20.33
CA LEU A 197 13.52 -9.40 -20.54
C LEU A 197 13.88 -8.92 -21.94
N ASP A 198 15.00 -9.35 -22.53
CA ASP A 198 15.37 -9.01 -23.92
C ASP A 198 14.44 -9.66 -24.96
N GLN A 199 14.04 -10.92 -24.71
CA GLN A 199 13.27 -11.74 -25.64
C GLN A 199 11.74 -11.52 -25.59
N ARG A 200 11.23 -10.90 -24.51
CA ARG A 200 9.78 -10.69 -24.31
C ARG A 200 9.12 -9.86 -25.43
N ASP A 201 7.81 -9.98 -25.59
CA ASP A 201 7.03 -9.05 -26.40
C ASP A 201 7.02 -7.65 -25.74
N LYS A 202 7.73 -6.70 -26.35
CA LYS A 202 7.89 -5.33 -25.82
C LYS A 202 6.58 -4.52 -25.85
N LYS A 203 5.52 -5.01 -26.50
CA LYS A 203 4.19 -4.36 -26.53
C LYS A 203 3.31 -4.71 -25.33
N LYS A 204 3.66 -5.74 -24.57
CA LYS A 204 2.89 -6.19 -23.40
C LYS A 204 3.57 -5.78 -22.10
N PRO A 205 2.81 -5.49 -21.03
CA PRO A 205 3.39 -5.32 -19.71
C PRO A 205 3.99 -6.64 -19.22
N PHE A 206 4.96 -6.56 -18.30
CA PHE A 206 5.61 -7.74 -17.75
C PHE A 206 5.59 -7.77 -16.22
N PHE A 207 5.59 -8.99 -15.69
CA PHE A 207 5.82 -9.31 -14.29
C PHE A 207 6.97 -10.31 -14.17
N VAL A 208 7.99 -9.96 -13.41
CA VAL A 208 9.11 -10.84 -13.06
C VAL A 208 9.06 -11.11 -11.56
N TYR A 209 9.10 -12.39 -11.19
CA TYR A 209 9.35 -12.84 -9.83
C TYR A 209 10.77 -13.44 -9.76
N LEU A 210 11.75 -12.63 -9.34
CA LEU A 210 13.14 -13.03 -9.18
C LEU A 210 13.38 -13.46 -7.72
N SER A 211 13.32 -14.76 -7.48
CA SER A 211 13.35 -15.39 -6.17
C SER A 211 14.71 -16.05 -5.89
N HIS A 212 15.63 -15.33 -5.27
CA HIS A 212 16.97 -15.85 -5.02
C HIS A 212 17.02 -16.88 -3.88
N LYS A 213 18.00 -17.81 -3.97
CA LYS A 213 18.42 -18.64 -2.83
C LYS A 213 19.14 -17.80 -1.78
N ALA A 214 19.99 -16.88 -2.24
CA ALA A 214 20.72 -15.99 -1.35
C ALA A 214 19.70 -15.15 -0.54
N VAL A 215 19.89 -15.00 0.76
CA VAL A 215 21.07 -15.32 1.56
C VAL A 215 20.87 -16.51 2.49
N HIS A 216 20.04 -17.52 2.17
CA HIS A 216 19.82 -18.69 3.05
C HIS A 216 21.11 -19.43 3.45
N ALA A 217 21.17 -19.95 4.68
CA ALA A 217 22.29 -20.76 5.19
C ALA A 217 22.54 -22.00 4.29
N GLU A 218 23.74 -22.57 4.13
CA GLU A 218 25.06 -22.47 4.78
C GLU A 218 25.96 -21.34 4.22
N PHE A 219 25.39 -20.18 3.86
CA PHE A 219 26.06 -18.96 3.38
C PHE A 219 27.37 -19.21 2.61
N ASN A 220 27.27 -19.41 1.31
CA ASN A 220 28.44 -19.62 0.46
C ASN A 220 28.61 -18.43 -0.50
N PRO A 221 29.49 -17.48 -0.20
CA PRO A 221 29.64 -16.27 -1.00
C PRO A 221 30.10 -16.53 -2.43
N ALA A 222 29.81 -15.59 -3.32
CA ALA A 222 30.37 -15.58 -4.66
C ALA A 222 31.90 -15.40 -4.56
N LYS A 223 32.69 -16.11 -5.37
CA LYS A 223 34.16 -16.06 -5.31
C LYS A 223 34.76 -14.64 -5.32
N ARG A 224 34.08 -13.70 -6.00
CA ARG A 224 34.47 -12.28 -6.11
C ARG A 224 34.26 -11.48 -4.81
N ASP A 225 33.36 -11.95 -3.95
CA ASP A 225 32.94 -11.28 -2.70
C ASP A 225 33.58 -11.94 -1.46
N ASN A 226 34.33 -13.05 -1.63
CA ASN A 226 35.02 -13.71 -0.54
C ASN A 226 36.07 -12.80 0.12
N GLY A 227 36.00 -12.68 1.44
CA GLY A 227 36.96 -11.96 2.28
C GLY A 227 36.82 -10.44 2.28
N ILE A 228 35.84 -9.84 1.58
CA ILE A 228 35.66 -8.38 1.54
C ILE A 228 35.22 -7.80 2.90
N TYR A 229 34.65 -8.63 3.78
CA TYR A 229 34.22 -8.26 5.12
C TYR A 229 34.95 -9.04 6.22
N ARG A 230 36.07 -9.70 5.90
CA ARG A 230 36.87 -10.47 6.88
C ARG A 230 37.29 -9.67 8.13
N ASP A 231 37.48 -8.36 7.94
CA ASP A 231 37.96 -7.43 8.98
C ASP A 231 36.80 -6.59 9.57
N ILE A 232 35.54 -6.92 9.26
CA ILE A 232 34.38 -6.19 9.78
C ILE A 232 34.25 -6.39 11.29
N LYS A 233 33.98 -5.31 12.01
CA LYS A 233 33.74 -5.39 13.46
C LYS A 233 32.33 -5.90 13.73
N ILE A 234 32.23 -7.15 14.18
CA ILE A 234 30.96 -7.77 14.57
C ILE A 234 30.42 -7.10 15.83
N GLN A 235 29.16 -6.68 15.79
CA GLN A 235 28.42 -6.21 16.96
C GLN A 235 27.54 -7.33 17.49
N TYR A 236 27.97 -7.97 18.56
CA TYR A 236 27.16 -8.98 19.23
C TYR A 236 25.98 -8.34 19.95
N PRO A 237 24.74 -8.84 19.77
CA PRO A 237 23.60 -8.29 20.47
C PRO A 237 23.68 -8.61 21.96
N ILE A 238 23.29 -7.65 22.80
CA ILE A 238 23.34 -7.78 24.26
C ILE A 238 22.57 -9.02 24.75
N SER A 239 21.43 -9.31 24.13
CA SER A 239 20.58 -10.46 24.46
C SER A 239 21.26 -11.82 24.22
N MET A 240 22.32 -11.86 23.41
CA MET A 240 23.19 -13.04 23.24
C MET A 240 23.94 -13.38 24.53
N PHE A 241 24.38 -12.37 25.29
CA PHE A 241 25.08 -12.54 26.57
C PHE A 241 24.11 -12.81 27.71
N SER A 242 22.94 -12.17 27.70
CA SER A 242 21.93 -12.33 28.76
C SER A 242 21.35 -13.74 28.82
N THR A 243 21.40 -14.47 27.72
CA THR A 243 20.95 -15.86 27.61
C THR A 243 22.07 -16.88 27.80
N ALA A 244 23.31 -16.43 28.04
CA ALA A 244 24.46 -17.30 28.21
C ALA A 244 24.39 -18.16 29.48
N ARG A 245 24.93 -19.37 29.38
CA ARG A 245 25.02 -20.35 30.47
C ARG A 245 26.46 -20.48 30.95
N THR A 246 26.65 -21.19 32.06
CA THR A 246 27.99 -21.47 32.62
C THR A 246 28.86 -22.32 31.69
N ASN A 247 28.26 -23.10 30.80
CA ASN A 247 28.93 -23.94 29.80
C ASN A 247 28.99 -23.31 28.39
N SER A 248 28.54 -22.06 28.22
CA SER A 248 28.62 -21.38 26.92
C SER A 248 30.09 -21.12 26.54
N LYS A 249 30.48 -21.55 25.33
CA LYS A 249 31.90 -21.65 24.91
C LYS A 249 32.61 -20.30 24.76
N LYS A 250 31.95 -19.31 24.16
CA LYS A 250 32.52 -17.99 23.82
C LYS A 250 31.92 -16.83 24.61
N PHE A 251 30.76 -17.05 25.24
CA PHE A 251 29.97 -15.99 25.87
C PHE A 251 29.73 -16.37 27.33
N THR A 252 30.46 -15.78 28.27
CA THR A 252 30.25 -16.03 29.70
C THR A 252 29.15 -15.12 30.24
N LYS A 253 28.24 -15.68 31.05
CA LYS A 253 27.19 -14.93 31.73
C LYS A 253 27.77 -13.74 32.51
N GLY A 254 27.38 -12.52 32.13
CA GLY A 254 27.74 -11.28 32.84
C GLY A 254 28.92 -10.47 32.29
N GLN A 255 29.50 -10.82 31.13
CA GLN A 255 30.60 -10.04 30.53
C GLN A 255 30.18 -8.87 29.60
N GLN A 256 28.88 -8.71 29.33
CA GLN A 256 28.32 -7.42 28.93
C GLN A 256 27.05 -7.20 29.75
N VAL A 257 27.15 -6.32 30.73
CA VAL A 257 25.98 -5.61 31.26
C VAL A 257 25.52 -4.73 30.10
N ASP A 258 24.21 -4.69 29.84
CA ASP A 258 23.70 -3.72 28.89
C ASP A 258 24.18 -2.31 29.29
N SER A 259 24.29 -1.39 28.33
CA SER A 259 24.69 -0.01 28.63
C SER A 259 23.71 0.74 29.55
N THR A 260 22.64 0.08 30.01
CA THR A 260 21.59 0.64 30.87
C THR A 260 21.64 0.11 32.31
N GLY A 261 22.50 -0.86 32.61
CA GLY A 261 22.57 -1.54 33.92
C GLY A 261 21.41 -2.50 34.21
N HIS A 262 20.56 -2.80 33.22
CA HIS A 262 19.41 -3.70 33.36
C HIS A 262 19.89 -5.15 33.56
N LYS A 263 19.55 -5.72 34.72
CA LYS A 263 19.77 -7.13 35.01
C LYS A 263 18.59 -7.95 34.48
N ILE A 264 18.79 -8.61 33.35
CA ILE A 264 17.82 -9.60 32.85
C ILE A 264 17.83 -10.81 33.78
N ASN A 265 16.66 -11.12 34.36
CA ASN A 265 16.48 -12.34 35.14
C ASN A 265 16.32 -13.53 34.20
N TYR A 266 17.32 -14.41 34.18
CA TYR A 266 17.35 -15.61 33.34
C TYR A 266 16.10 -16.51 33.50
N LYS A 267 15.45 -16.50 34.68
CA LYS A 267 14.23 -17.27 34.92
C LYS A 267 13.03 -16.76 34.12
N ASP A 268 13.01 -15.47 33.78
CA ASP A 268 11.90 -14.81 33.06
C ASP A 268 11.98 -15.04 31.54
N ILE A 269 13.11 -15.55 31.05
CA ILE A 269 13.26 -15.97 29.65
C ILE A 269 12.41 -17.22 29.40
N PRO A 270 11.64 -17.34 28.30
CA PRO A 270 10.88 -18.55 28.02
C PRO A 270 11.75 -19.81 27.98
N SER A 271 11.24 -20.92 28.51
CA SER A 271 11.98 -22.19 28.58
C SER A 271 12.46 -22.68 27.21
N TRP A 272 11.64 -22.51 26.17
CA TRP A 272 11.98 -22.89 24.80
C TRP A 272 13.16 -22.07 24.27
N VAL A 273 13.23 -20.76 24.52
CA VAL A 273 14.36 -19.90 24.08
C VAL A 273 15.64 -20.38 24.71
N ARG A 274 15.61 -20.62 26.03
CA ARG A 274 16.76 -21.14 26.75
C ARG A 274 17.21 -22.47 26.18
N ALA A 275 16.29 -23.40 25.92
CA ALA A 275 16.59 -24.72 25.38
C ALA A 275 17.17 -24.65 23.96
N GLN A 276 16.66 -23.74 23.13
CA GLN A 276 17.08 -23.60 21.74
C GLN A 276 18.54 -23.15 21.57
N ARG A 277 19.11 -22.46 22.57
CA ARG A 277 20.51 -21.99 22.53
C ARG A 277 21.54 -23.10 22.29
N ASP A 278 21.28 -24.31 22.79
CA ASP A 278 22.15 -25.49 22.64
C ASP A 278 21.67 -26.43 21.51
N SER A 279 20.88 -25.93 20.58
CA SER A 279 20.35 -26.69 19.44
C SER A 279 20.99 -26.24 18.12
N TRP A 280 20.64 -26.93 17.03
CA TRP A 280 20.95 -26.55 15.65
C TRP A 280 20.65 -25.07 15.33
N HIS A 281 19.67 -24.45 16.01
CA HIS A 281 19.24 -23.07 15.82
C HIS A 281 19.72 -22.12 16.95
N GLY A 282 20.72 -22.53 17.73
CA GLY A 282 21.26 -21.73 18.83
C GLY A 282 22.71 -21.36 18.62
N VAL A 283 23.15 -20.26 19.22
CA VAL A 283 24.52 -19.74 19.01
C VAL A 283 25.62 -20.63 19.59
N ASP A 284 25.32 -21.53 20.53
CA ASP A 284 26.32 -22.40 21.16
C ASP A 284 26.47 -23.76 20.44
N TYR A 285 25.52 -24.13 19.56
CA TYR A 285 25.53 -25.39 18.80
C TYR A 285 24.95 -25.25 17.37
N MET A 286 25.24 -24.11 16.73
CA MET A 286 24.75 -23.78 15.40
C MET A 286 25.17 -24.81 14.35
N TYR A 287 24.20 -25.30 13.56
CA TYR A 287 24.44 -26.27 12.49
C TYR A 287 25.28 -27.49 12.95
N ASP A 288 24.94 -28.08 14.10
CA ASP A 288 25.68 -29.17 14.74
C ASP A 288 27.17 -28.87 15.02
N GLY A 289 27.49 -27.60 15.24
CA GLY A 289 28.86 -27.14 15.49
C GLY A 289 29.76 -27.13 14.25
N GLN A 290 29.21 -27.21 13.05
CA GLN A 290 29.96 -27.19 11.79
C GLN A 290 30.59 -25.82 11.47
N THR A 291 30.14 -24.75 12.13
CA THR A 291 30.66 -23.40 11.94
C THR A 291 30.66 -22.64 13.28
N ASP A 292 31.46 -21.57 13.35
CA ASP A 292 31.41 -20.62 14.46
C ASP A 292 30.65 -19.34 14.07
N PHE A 293 30.20 -18.60 15.07
CA PHE A 293 29.34 -17.44 14.87
C PHE A 293 29.97 -16.35 14.02
N ASP A 294 31.27 -16.06 14.18
CA ASP A 294 31.90 -14.93 13.51
C ASP A 294 32.06 -15.23 12.03
N ARG A 295 32.53 -16.45 11.71
CA ARG A 295 32.62 -16.91 10.33
C ARG A 295 31.26 -16.92 9.66
N PHE A 296 30.25 -17.47 10.35
CA PHE A 296 28.86 -17.50 9.86
C PHE A 296 28.30 -16.09 9.59
N TYR A 297 28.56 -15.13 10.48
CA TYR A 297 28.14 -13.74 10.32
C TYR A 297 28.82 -13.08 9.11
N VAL A 298 30.14 -13.25 8.95
CA VAL A 298 30.89 -12.71 7.80
C VAL A 298 30.44 -13.35 6.49
N ASP A 299 30.29 -14.68 6.46
CA ASP A 299 29.83 -15.41 5.28
C ASP A 299 28.44 -14.94 4.82
N TYR A 300 27.54 -14.61 5.75
CA TYR A 300 26.26 -14.00 5.42
C TYR A 300 26.42 -12.66 4.69
N LEU A 301 27.24 -11.75 5.23
CA LEU A 301 27.45 -10.42 4.65
C LEU A 301 28.09 -10.51 3.26
N GLU A 302 29.02 -11.44 3.06
CA GLU A 302 29.68 -11.67 1.77
C GLU A 302 28.71 -12.33 0.77
N THR A 303 27.85 -13.25 1.23
CA THR A 303 26.81 -13.88 0.40
C THR A 303 25.76 -12.86 -0.04
N LEU A 304 25.43 -11.90 0.84
CA LEU A 304 24.50 -10.80 0.57
C LEU A 304 24.93 -9.93 -0.62
N MET A 305 26.23 -9.77 -0.84
CA MET A 305 26.70 -8.98 -1.98
C MET A 305 26.27 -9.55 -3.33
N GLY A 306 26.08 -10.87 -3.43
CA GLY A 306 25.48 -11.49 -4.61
C GLY A 306 24.11 -10.89 -4.95
N ILE A 307 23.27 -10.62 -3.94
CA ILE A 307 21.96 -9.96 -4.12
C ILE A 307 22.13 -8.52 -4.56
N ASP A 308 23.01 -7.74 -3.91
CA ASP A 308 23.22 -6.33 -4.27
C ASP A 308 23.73 -6.19 -5.71
N HIS A 309 24.66 -7.05 -6.14
CA HIS A 309 25.13 -7.12 -7.53
C HIS A 309 23.98 -7.47 -8.50
N SER A 310 23.14 -8.46 -8.17
CA SER A 310 21.95 -8.82 -8.97
C SER A 310 21.02 -7.62 -9.15
N VAL A 311 20.69 -6.92 -8.05
CA VAL A 311 19.86 -5.72 -8.06
C VAL A 311 20.48 -4.64 -8.93
N GLY A 312 21.79 -4.39 -8.80
CA GLY A 312 22.50 -3.41 -9.63
C GLY A 312 22.39 -3.70 -11.13
N ARG A 313 22.52 -4.97 -11.52
CA ARG A 313 22.36 -5.42 -12.91
C ARG A 313 20.93 -5.22 -13.43
N VAL A 314 19.92 -5.56 -12.63
CA VAL A 314 18.50 -5.33 -12.96
C VAL A 314 18.22 -3.82 -13.15
N LEU A 315 18.66 -2.99 -12.20
CA LEU A 315 18.46 -1.53 -12.29
C LEU A 315 19.21 -0.93 -13.48
N LYS A 316 20.40 -1.43 -13.81
CA LYS A 316 21.16 -1.03 -14.98
C LYS A 316 20.41 -1.40 -16.27
N TYR A 317 19.94 -2.64 -16.39
CA TYR A 317 19.17 -3.10 -17.55
C TYR A 317 17.93 -2.23 -17.78
N LEU A 318 17.17 -1.93 -16.73
CA LEU A 318 15.99 -1.07 -16.83
C LEU A 318 16.35 0.34 -17.33
N LYS A 319 17.46 0.90 -16.84
CA LYS A 319 17.94 2.22 -17.27
C LYS A 319 18.38 2.22 -18.72
N ASP A 320 19.23 1.27 -19.11
CA ASP A 320 19.77 1.16 -20.47
C ASP A 320 18.67 0.95 -21.53
N ASN A 321 17.55 0.33 -21.13
CA ASN A 321 16.41 0.05 -22.00
C ASN A 321 15.24 1.05 -21.84
N ASN A 322 15.42 2.17 -21.13
CA ASN A 322 14.39 3.19 -20.90
C ASN A 322 13.10 2.65 -20.23
N LEU A 323 13.23 1.63 -19.38
CA LEU A 323 12.13 1.03 -18.63
C LEU A 323 12.09 1.50 -17.16
N ASP A 324 13.15 2.15 -16.69
CA ASP A 324 13.39 2.47 -15.28
C ASP A 324 12.36 3.41 -14.65
N LYS A 325 11.79 4.34 -15.41
CA LYS A 325 10.78 5.29 -14.92
C LYS A 325 9.42 4.63 -14.66
N GLU A 326 9.08 3.62 -15.45
CA GLU A 326 7.72 3.06 -15.54
C GLU A 326 7.62 1.61 -15.03
N THR A 327 8.71 1.07 -14.49
CA THR A 327 8.79 -0.26 -13.90
C THR A 327 8.88 -0.14 -12.39
N LEU A 328 7.97 -0.80 -11.68
CA LEU A 328 8.07 -0.96 -10.24
C LEU A 328 9.10 -2.06 -9.94
N VAL A 329 10.14 -1.71 -9.20
CA VAL A 329 11.08 -2.68 -8.62
C VAL A 329 10.79 -2.76 -7.13
N ILE A 330 10.43 -3.94 -6.65
CA ILE A 330 10.25 -4.24 -5.23
C ILE A 330 11.36 -5.19 -4.82
N TYR A 331 12.00 -4.92 -3.69
CA TYR A 331 12.89 -5.84 -3.02
C TYR A 331 12.33 -6.21 -1.65
N MET A 332 12.26 -7.50 -1.36
CA MET A 332 11.73 -8.03 -0.10
C MET A 332 12.52 -9.25 0.39
N GLY A 333 12.53 -9.51 1.71
CA GLY A 333 12.90 -10.81 2.28
C GLY A 333 11.70 -11.72 2.50
N ASP A 334 11.84 -13.04 2.31
CA ASP A 334 10.75 -13.99 2.60
C ASP A 334 10.55 -14.22 4.11
N ASN A 335 11.59 -14.01 4.91
CA ASN A 335 11.57 -13.89 6.35
C ASN A 335 12.85 -13.17 6.79
N GLY A 336 12.91 -12.78 8.06
CA GLY A 336 14.13 -12.27 8.67
C GLY A 336 15.08 -13.41 9.05
N PHE A 337 16.11 -13.06 9.82
CA PHE A 337 17.07 -14.01 10.38
C PHE A 337 17.69 -13.46 11.67
N SER A 338 17.83 -14.29 12.70
CA SER A 338 18.50 -13.91 13.95
C SER A 338 20.00 -14.13 13.84
N PHE A 339 20.77 -13.15 14.32
CA PHE A 339 22.22 -13.23 14.47
C PHE A 339 22.60 -13.08 15.94
N GLY A 340 22.15 -14.05 16.73
CA GLY A 340 22.51 -14.19 18.14
C GLY A 340 21.59 -13.48 19.12
N GLU A 341 20.60 -12.71 18.64
CA GLU A 341 19.57 -12.16 19.50
C GLU A 341 18.88 -13.27 20.28
N HIS A 342 18.72 -13.06 21.59
CA HIS A 342 18.16 -14.06 22.49
C HIS A 342 18.94 -15.39 22.52
N GLY A 343 20.20 -15.41 22.06
CA GLY A 343 20.99 -16.63 21.91
C GLY A 343 20.53 -17.52 20.75
N LEU A 344 19.73 -16.99 19.83
CA LEU A 344 19.13 -17.69 18.70
C LEU A 344 19.82 -17.33 17.39
N ILE A 345 19.82 -18.28 16.47
CA ILE A 345 20.02 -18.04 15.03
C ILE A 345 18.77 -18.53 14.29
N ASP A 346 18.74 -18.40 12.96
CA ASP A 346 17.60 -18.81 12.13
C ASP A 346 16.35 -17.93 12.37
N LYS A 347 15.17 -18.46 12.05
CA LYS A 347 13.87 -17.77 12.01
C LYS A 347 12.85 -18.59 12.78
N ARG A 348 11.56 -18.58 12.39
CA ARG A 348 10.41 -19.34 12.95
C ARG A 348 9.73 -18.73 14.16
N HIS A 349 10.38 -17.82 14.87
CA HIS A 349 9.83 -17.17 16.06
C HIS A 349 9.27 -15.78 15.72
N ALA A 350 8.46 -15.23 16.63
CA ALA A 350 7.79 -13.94 16.45
C ALA A 350 8.60 -12.71 16.90
N TYR A 351 9.90 -12.89 17.21
CA TYR A 351 10.82 -11.75 17.41
C TYR A 351 11.06 -11.02 16.08
N GLU A 352 11.31 -9.71 16.15
CA GLU A 352 11.45 -8.86 14.97
C GLU A 352 12.54 -9.35 14.03
N GLU A 353 13.65 -9.86 14.53
CA GLU A 353 14.76 -10.37 13.73
C GLU A 353 14.31 -11.49 12.78
N SER A 354 13.27 -12.26 13.15
CA SER A 354 12.74 -13.37 12.38
C SER A 354 11.53 -13.00 11.52
N MET A 355 10.61 -12.16 12.02
CA MET A 355 9.39 -11.80 11.28
C MET A 355 9.44 -10.46 10.53
N ARG A 356 10.32 -9.52 10.91
CA ARG A 356 10.50 -8.25 10.19
C ARG A 356 11.46 -8.48 9.03
N VAL A 357 11.12 -7.92 7.87
CA VAL A 357 11.85 -8.16 6.62
C VAL A 357 12.24 -6.84 5.97
N PRO A 358 13.33 -6.82 5.18
CA PRO A 358 13.62 -5.68 4.34
C PRO A 358 12.49 -5.54 3.34
N LEU A 359 11.98 -4.31 3.16
CA LEU A 359 11.05 -3.98 2.08
C LEU A 359 11.34 -2.58 1.57
N ILE A 360 11.81 -2.51 0.33
CA ILE A 360 12.10 -1.27 -0.38
C ILE A 360 11.53 -1.35 -1.79
N ALA A 361 11.04 -0.23 -2.31
CA ALA A 361 10.38 -0.19 -3.60
C ALA A 361 10.73 1.09 -4.38
N ARG A 362 10.94 0.97 -5.69
CA ARG A 362 11.27 2.09 -6.58
C ARG A 362 10.37 2.07 -7.81
N LEU A 363 9.67 3.17 -8.03
CA LEU A 363 8.91 3.47 -9.24
C LEU A 363 8.95 4.99 -9.46
N PRO A 364 9.92 5.53 -10.22
CA PRO A 364 10.14 6.98 -10.30
C PRO A 364 8.93 7.77 -10.79
N ALA A 365 8.05 7.17 -11.60
CA ALA A 365 6.84 7.83 -12.08
C ALA A 365 5.78 8.07 -10.99
N LEU A 366 5.82 7.36 -9.86
CA LEU A 366 4.78 7.45 -8.81
C LEU A 366 5.34 7.62 -7.39
N ILE A 367 6.54 7.10 -7.12
CA ILE A 367 7.15 7.11 -5.78
C ILE A 367 8.16 8.25 -5.69
N LYS A 368 7.95 9.16 -4.74
CA LYS A 368 8.91 10.22 -4.44
C LYS A 368 10.20 9.62 -3.84
N PRO A 369 11.40 10.00 -4.32
CA PRO A 369 12.66 9.57 -3.71
C PRO A 369 12.75 9.88 -2.21
N GLY A 370 13.32 8.95 -1.44
CA GLY A 370 13.51 9.05 0.00
C GLY A 370 12.25 8.89 0.84
N THR A 371 11.17 8.35 0.26
CA THR A 371 9.92 8.10 0.99
C THR A 371 10.16 7.09 2.11
N LYS A 372 9.62 7.36 3.30
CA LYS A 372 9.65 6.43 4.44
C LYS A 372 8.23 6.10 4.86
N VAL A 373 7.85 4.84 4.73
CA VAL A 373 6.55 4.31 5.14
C VAL A 373 6.70 3.72 6.54
N LYS A 374 5.88 4.21 7.48
CA LYS A 374 5.92 3.81 8.91
C LYS A 374 4.75 2.95 9.30
N GLU A 375 3.74 2.88 8.46
CA GLU A 375 2.60 2.00 8.59
C GLU A 375 3.07 0.55 8.56
N MET A 376 2.42 -0.30 9.35
CA MET A 376 2.67 -1.74 9.30
C MET A 376 2.18 -2.28 7.96
N VAL A 377 3.02 -3.08 7.30
CA VAL A 377 2.67 -3.80 6.07
C VAL A 377 3.03 -5.28 6.22
N LEU A 378 2.25 -6.15 5.58
CA LEU A 378 2.47 -7.59 5.60
C LEU A 378 2.85 -8.12 4.21
N ASN A 379 3.55 -9.25 4.19
CA ASN A 379 3.88 -9.98 2.95
C ASN A 379 2.66 -10.37 2.10
N ILE A 380 1.49 -10.55 2.72
CA ILE A 380 0.22 -10.79 2.01
C ILE A 380 -0.29 -9.57 1.23
N ASP A 381 0.24 -8.38 1.49
CA ASP A 381 -0.16 -7.14 0.81
C ASP A 381 0.55 -6.95 -0.55
N ILE A 382 1.58 -7.75 -0.84
CA ILE A 382 2.30 -7.70 -2.13
C ILE A 382 1.37 -8.04 -3.30
N ALA A 383 0.63 -9.15 -3.19
CA ALA A 383 -0.31 -9.60 -4.22
C ALA A 383 -1.36 -8.52 -4.59
N PRO A 384 -2.18 -7.99 -3.65
CA PRO A 384 -3.18 -6.99 -4.00
C PRO A 384 -2.57 -5.69 -4.52
N SER A 385 -1.40 -5.28 -4.02
CA SER A 385 -0.74 -4.05 -4.46
C SER A 385 -0.21 -4.13 -5.89
N ILE A 386 0.33 -5.29 -6.30
CA ILE A 386 0.75 -5.52 -7.70
C ILE A 386 -0.46 -5.60 -8.62
N LEU A 387 -1.53 -6.30 -8.20
CA LEU A 387 -2.76 -6.40 -9.00
C LEU A 387 -3.39 -5.03 -9.25
N GLU A 388 -3.45 -4.17 -8.24
CA GLU A 388 -3.99 -2.82 -8.40
C GLU A 388 -3.17 -1.98 -9.40
N LEU A 389 -1.84 -2.03 -9.35
CA LEU A 389 -0.97 -1.37 -10.33
C LEU A 389 -1.08 -1.95 -11.74
N ALA A 390 -1.56 -3.19 -11.86
CA ALA A 390 -1.89 -3.83 -13.12
C ALA A 390 -3.31 -3.47 -13.62
N GLY A 391 -4.09 -2.70 -12.86
CA GLY A 391 -5.48 -2.39 -13.18
C GLY A 391 -6.43 -3.55 -12.92
N VAL A 392 -6.04 -4.51 -12.07
CA VAL A 392 -6.86 -5.65 -11.65
C VAL A 392 -7.37 -5.39 -10.24
N LYS A 393 -8.69 -5.43 -10.06
CA LYS A 393 -9.31 -5.28 -8.74
C LYS A 393 -8.95 -6.48 -7.87
N LYS A 394 -8.67 -6.22 -6.60
CA LYS A 394 -8.36 -7.25 -5.60
C LYS A 394 -9.40 -8.38 -5.61
N PRO A 395 -9.01 -9.63 -5.93
CA PRO A 395 -9.91 -10.78 -5.88
C PRO A 395 -10.37 -11.08 -4.45
N ALA A 396 -11.57 -11.65 -4.30
CA ALA A 396 -12.17 -11.92 -2.99
C ALA A 396 -11.33 -12.85 -2.09
N GLN A 397 -10.57 -13.77 -2.68
CA GLN A 397 -9.72 -14.72 -1.93
C GLN A 397 -8.45 -14.08 -1.35
N VAL A 398 -8.08 -12.89 -1.82
CA VAL A 398 -6.88 -12.17 -1.37
C VAL A 398 -7.24 -11.42 -0.10
N GLU A 399 -6.62 -11.81 1.02
CA GLU A 399 -6.88 -11.30 2.37
C GLU A 399 -6.07 -10.05 2.67
N GLY A 400 -4.88 -9.91 2.05
CA GLY A 400 -4.07 -8.70 2.13
C GLY A 400 -4.85 -7.45 1.74
N LEU A 401 -4.40 -6.31 2.25
CA LEU A 401 -4.92 -5.01 1.87
C LEU A 401 -4.07 -4.49 0.71
N ALA A 402 -4.72 -3.85 -0.26
CA ALA A 402 -3.97 -3.09 -1.25
C ALA A 402 -3.38 -1.88 -0.53
N SER A 403 -2.16 -2.00 -0.04
CA SER A 403 -1.32 -0.89 0.37
C SER A 403 -0.69 -0.35 -0.90
N SER A 404 -1.52 0.26 -1.76
CA SER A 404 -1.07 0.69 -3.07
C SER A 404 0.21 1.50 -2.88
N PHE A 405 1.32 0.98 -3.43
CA PHE A 405 2.61 1.66 -3.40
C PHE A 405 2.46 3.09 -3.96
N SER A 406 1.40 3.33 -4.75
CA SER A 406 0.91 4.64 -5.20
C SER A 406 0.18 5.50 -4.16
N THR A 407 -0.59 4.96 -3.22
CA THR A 407 -1.33 5.70 -2.16
C THR A 407 -0.39 6.03 -1.01
N LEU A 408 0.54 5.12 -0.69
CA LEU A 408 1.59 5.34 0.30
C LEU A 408 2.68 6.30 -0.20
N ALA A 409 2.78 6.50 -1.52
CA ALA A 409 3.70 7.46 -2.12
C ALA A 409 3.02 8.68 -2.78
N GLN A 410 1.69 8.74 -2.82
CA GLN A 410 0.98 9.93 -3.30
C GLN A 410 1.15 11.05 -2.28
N THR A 411 1.78 12.13 -2.73
CA THR A 411 1.64 13.43 -2.07
C THR A 411 0.14 13.73 -1.91
N LYS A 412 -0.32 13.94 -0.67
CA LYS A 412 -1.67 14.44 -0.35
C LYS A 412 -2.08 15.51 -1.38
N PRO A 413 -3.05 15.27 -2.28
CA PRO A 413 -3.40 16.23 -3.31
C PRO A 413 -4.02 17.48 -2.70
N ASN A 414 -3.74 18.66 -3.23
CA ASN A 414 -4.48 19.85 -2.83
C ASN A 414 -5.93 19.72 -3.31
N ILE A 415 -6.88 19.97 -2.40
CA ILE A 415 -8.31 19.85 -2.67
C ILE A 415 -8.90 21.25 -2.79
N ILE A 416 -9.55 21.54 -3.92
CA ILE A 416 -10.31 22.78 -4.13
C ILE A 416 -11.74 22.39 -4.48
N ILE A 417 -12.69 22.83 -3.65
CA ILE A 417 -14.13 22.68 -3.91
C ILE A 417 -14.66 24.04 -4.35
N ILE A 418 -15.10 24.14 -5.61
CA ILE A 418 -15.81 25.32 -6.12
C ILE A 418 -17.31 25.04 -5.99
N TYR A 419 -17.97 25.75 -5.08
CA TYR A 419 -19.38 25.57 -4.78
C TYR A 419 -20.16 26.84 -5.10
N THR A 420 -20.97 26.79 -6.15
CA THR A 420 -21.70 27.94 -6.70
C THR A 420 -23.14 27.95 -6.23
N ASP A 421 -23.64 29.12 -5.86
CA ASP A 421 -25.04 29.32 -5.51
C ASP A 421 -25.87 29.64 -6.76
N ASP A 422 -27.13 29.18 -6.79
CA ASP A 422 -28.11 29.40 -7.87
C ASP A 422 -27.64 29.04 -9.30
N LEU A 423 -26.64 28.16 -9.43
CA LEU A 423 -26.20 27.66 -10.73
C LEU A 423 -27.13 26.54 -11.22
N GLY A 424 -27.87 26.80 -12.30
CA GLY A 424 -28.73 25.84 -12.94
C GLY A 424 -27.96 24.80 -13.75
N PHE A 425 -28.51 23.58 -13.86
CA PHE A 425 -27.93 22.51 -14.68
C PHE A 425 -27.71 22.94 -16.15
N GLY A 426 -28.62 23.76 -16.69
CA GLY A 426 -28.59 24.25 -18.06
C GLY A 426 -27.72 25.49 -18.32
N ASP A 427 -27.04 26.02 -17.31
CA ASP A 427 -26.27 27.27 -17.44
C ASP A 427 -24.84 27.05 -17.96
N ILE A 428 -24.33 25.83 -17.86
CA ILE A 428 -22.95 25.47 -18.24
C ILE A 428 -22.92 24.92 -19.67
N SER A 429 -22.02 25.41 -20.54
CA SER A 429 -21.91 24.95 -21.93
C SER A 429 -21.51 23.47 -22.04
N ALA A 430 -20.75 22.94 -21.09
CA ALA A 430 -20.51 21.51 -20.96
C ALA A 430 -21.80 20.67 -20.88
N ASN A 431 -22.90 21.21 -20.32
CA ASN A 431 -24.20 20.54 -20.24
C ASN A 431 -25.13 20.84 -21.43
N GLY A 432 -24.61 21.49 -22.48
CA GLY A 432 -25.36 21.80 -23.70
C GLY A 432 -25.91 23.22 -23.77
N ALA A 433 -25.57 24.10 -22.82
CA ALA A 433 -25.91 25.52 -22.92
C ALA A 433 -25.30 26.13 -24.20
N LYS A 434 -26.13 26.74 -25.05
CA LYS A 434 -25.68 27.32 -26.34
C LYS A 434 -25.46 28.82 -26.30
N LYS A 435 -26.12 29.52 -25.37
CA LYS A 435 -26.06 30.99 -25.25
C LYS A 435 -24.95 31.47 -24.32
N ILE A 436 -24.71 30.74 -23.22
CA ILE A 436 -23.65 31.04 -22.25
C ILE A 436 -22.43 30.21 -22.63
N LYS A 437 -21.26 30.84 -22.70
CA LYS A 437 -19.97 30.15 -22.91
C LYS A 437 -19.23 30.09 -21.59
N THR A 438 -18.91 28.89 -21.12
CA THR A 438 -18.19 28.66 -19.86
C THR A 438 -16.81 28.01 -20.11
N PRO A 439 -15.89 28.65 -20.88
CA PRO A 439 -14.69 27.98 -21.39
C PRO A 439 -13.77 27.41 -20.30
N ASN A 440 -13.73 28.04 -19.11
CA ASN A 440 -12.95 27.54 -17.99
C ASN A 440 -13.60 26.32 -17.31
N ILE A 441 -14.93 26.30 -17.17
CA ILE A 441 -15.68 25.14 -16.64
C ILE A 441 -15.62 23.99 -17.66
N ASP A 442 -15.75 24.31 -18.95
CA ASP A 442 -15.63 23.35 -20.04
C ASP A 442 -14.24 22.70 -20.08
N ARG A 443 -13.18 23.49 -19.82
CA ARG A 443 -11.83 22.96 -19.70
C ARG A 443 -11.74 21.95 -18.56
N ILE A 444 -12.26 22.27 -17.37
CA ILE A 444 -12.29 21.34 -16.23
C ILE A 444 -13.08 20.07 -16.59
N ALA A 445 -14.26 20.23 -17.21
CA ALA A 445 -15.10 19.11 -17.62
C ALA A 445 -14.44 18.21 -18.68
N LYS A 446 -13.65 18.79 -19.59
CA LYS A 446 -12.94 18.06 -20.66
C LYS A 446 -11.68 17.38 -20.17
N SER A 447 -10.95 18.00 -19.24
CA SER A 447 -9.70 17.47 -18.70
C SER A 447 -9.89 16.62 -17.43
N GLY A 448 -11.12 16.39 -17.00
CA GLY A 448 -11.45 15.73 -15.75
C GLY A 448 -12.59 14.72 -15.87
N LEU A 449 -13.11 14.29 -14.72
CA LEU A 449 -14.27 13.42 -14.63
C LEU A 449 -15.53 14.25 -14.45
N ARG A 450 -16.54 14.00 -15.28
CA ARG A 450 -17.85 14.68 -15.20
C ARG A 450 -18.94 13.72 -14.72
N PHE A 451 -19.56 14.06 -13.61
CA PHE A 451 -20.78 13.40 -13.16
C PHE A 451 -21.99 14.03 -13.87
N THR A 452 -22.60 13.29 -14.79
CA THR A 452 -23.79 13.77 -15.53
C THR A 452 -25.08 13.70 -14.71
N ASN A 453 -25.07 12.95 -13.60
CA ASN A 453 -26.17 12.83 -12.65
C ASN A 453 -25.63 13.12 -11.25
N ALA A 454 -25.63 14.40 -10.85
CA ALA A 454 -25.15 14.87 -9.55
C ALA A 454 -26.17 15.84 -8.95
N TYR A 455 -26.90 15.37 -7.94
CA TYR A 455 -28.00 16.12 -7.33
C TYR A 455 -27.58 16.69 -5.98
N ALA A 456 -27.97 17.94 -5.72
CA ALA A 456 -27.87 18.48 -4.37
C ALA A 456 -28.89 17.78 -3.45
N THR A 457 -28.50 17.52 -2.21
CA THR A 457 -29.40 16.94 -1.19
C THR A 457 -30.58 17.86 -0.85
N SER A 458 -30.47 19.14 -1.17
CA SER A 458 -31.52 20.14 -1.13
C SER A 458 -31.23 21.19 -2.21
N ALA A 459 -32.27 21.70 -2.89
CA ALA A 459 -32.14 22.77 -3.88
C ALA A 459 -32.14 24.18 -3.24
N THR A 460 -31.73 24.30 -1.97
CA THR A 460 -31.66 25.56 -1.23
C THR A 460 -30.32 25.70 -0.50
N CYS A 461 -29.86 26.95 -0.34
CA CYS A 461 -28.50 27.32 0.05
C CYS A 461 -28.02 26.78 1.42
N THR A 462 -28.73 27.09 2.52
CA THR A 462 -28.37 26.62 3.88
C THR A 462 -28.37 25.08 3.99
N PRO A 463 -29.45 24.36 3.66
CA PRO A 463 -29.49 22.90 3.84
C PRO A 463 -28.53 22.14 2.90
N SER A 464 -28.23 22.67 1.71
CA SER A 464 -27.25 22.04 0.81
C SER A 464 -25.82 22.14 1.35
N ARG A 465 -25.44 23.31 1.88
CA ARG A 465 -24.13 23.51 2.53
C ARG A 465 -24.00 22.72 3.82
N PHE A 466 -25.08 22.65 4.62
CA PHE A 466 -25.10 21.82 5.82
C PHE A 466 -24.80 20.36 5.47
N SER A 467 -25.52 19.82 4.48
CA SER A 467 -25.32 18.43 4.06
C SER A 467 -23.93 18.19 3.46
N LEU A 468 -23.40 19.15 2.69
CA LEU A 468 -22.06 19.06 2.13
C LEU A 468 -21.00 18.96 3.24
N LEU A 469 -21.04 19.87 4.22
CA LEU A 469 -20.00 19.93 5.26
C LEU A 469 -20.13 18.82 6.31
N THR A 470 -21.33 18.32 6.58
CA THR A 470 -21.56 17.31 7.64
C THR A 470 -21.72 15.89 7.11
N GLY A 471 -21.97 15.71 5.81
CA GLY A 471 -22.33 14.41 5.22
C GLY A 471 -23.73 13.91 5.62
N LYS A 472 -24.54 14.72 6.33
CA LYS A 472 -25.87 14.35 6.81
C LYS A 472 -26.95 15.05 6.00
N TYR A 473 -28.03 14.35 5.66
CA TYR A 473 -29.20 15.01 5.06
C TYR A 473 -29.79 16.06 6.00
N ALA A 474 -29.87 17.31 5.55
CA ALA A 474 -30.42 18.43 6.32
C ALA A 474 -31.80 18.14 6.94
N TRP A 475 -32.71 17.48 6.20
CA TRP A 475 -34.05 17.14 6.69
C TRP A 475 -34.07 16.22 7.92
N ARG A 476 -32.95 15.58 8.29
CA ARG A 476 -32.85 14.72 9.48
C ARG A 476 -32.61 15.52 10.76
N LYS A 477 -32.36 16.82 10.64
CA LYS A 477 -32.06 17.72 11.76
C LYS A 477 -32.94 18.96 11.69
N SER A 478 -33.63 19.27 12.79
CA SER A 478 -34.36 20.53 12.92
C SER A 478 -33.42 21.74 12.86
N GLY A 479 -33.93 22.89 12.41
CA GLY A 479 -33.13 24.13 12.35
C GLY A 479 -32.15 24.23 11.18
N THR A 480 -32.29 23.38 10.16
CA THR A 480 -31.47 23.41 8.92
C THR A 480 -32.19 24.03 7.72
N ASN A 481 -33.35 24.67 7.95
CA ASN A 481 -34.04 25.49 6.96
C ASN A 481 -33.19 26.72 6.57
N VAL A 482 -33.65 27.50 5.60
CA VAL A 482 -32.96 28.73 5.16
C VAL A 482 -32.70 29.63 6.37
N ALA A 483 -31.42 29.79 6.71
CA ALA A 483 -31.01 30.50 7.91
C ALA A 483 -31.38 32.00 7.81
N PRO A 484 -31.99 32.62 8.85
CA PRO A 484 -32.15 34.08 8.94
C PRO A 484 -30.78 34.80 9.01
N GLY A 485 -30.78 36.13 8.86
CA GLY A 485 -29.54 36.92 8.86
C GLY A 485 -28.78 36.89 10.19
N ASP A 486 -29.52 36.67 11.29
CA ASP A 486 -29.04 36.56 12.67
C ASP A 486 -28.98 35.11 13.19
N ALA A 487 -29.05 34.12 12.30
CA ALA A 487 -29.05 32.72 12.73
C ALA A 487 -27.77 32.39 13.52
N ALA A 488 -27.94 31.74 14.66
CA ALA A 488 -26.84 31.06 15.36
C ALA A 488 -26.21 29.99 14.45
N LEU A 489 -24.95 29.62 14.71
CA LEU A 489 -24.28 28.56 13.95
C LEU A 489 -25.10 27.25 14.03
N ILE A 490 -25.54 26.74 12.89
CA ILE A 490 -26.45 25.57 12.84
C ILE A 490 -25.71 24.22 12.88
N ILE A 491 -24.40 24.23 12.61
CA ILE A 491 -23.53 23.05 12.71
C ILE A 491 -23.01 22.97 14.15
N PRO A 492 -23.24 21.87 14.90
CA PRO A 492 -22.74 21.75 16.25
C PRO A 492 -21.21 21.63 16.23
N THR A 493 -20.54 22.35 17.12
CA THR A 493 -19.07 22.39 17.18
C THR A 493 -18.44 21.09 17.70
N ASN A 494 -19.26 20.18 18.24
CA ASN A 494 -18.84 18.85 18.68
C ASN A 494 -19.07 17.76 17.63
N GLU A 495 -19.59 18.11 16.44
CA GLU A 495 -19.76 17.15 15.35
C GLU A 495 -18.57 17.16 14.40
N GLU A 496 -18.25 15.97 13.88
CA GLU A 496 -17.27 15.84 12.81
C GLU A 496 -17.85 16.35 11.48
N THR A 497 -17.02 17.07 10.76
CA THR A 497 -17.31 17.76 9.49
C THR A 497 -16.22 17.41 8.47
N MET A 498 -16.50 17.58 7.18
CA MET A 498 -15.51 17.43 6.12
C MET A 498 -14.17 18.14 6.41
N PRO A 499 -14.13 19.43 6.82
CA PRO A 499 -12.87 20.09 7.13
C PRO A 499 -12.18 19.56 8.40
N THR A 500 -12.89 19.16 9.47
CA THR A 500 -12.24 18.51 10.62
C THR A 500 -11.63 17.15 10.25
N MET A 501 -12.28 16.36 9.40
CA MET A 501 -11.73 15.12 8.88
C MET A 501 -10.46 15.37 8.05
N LEU A 502 -10.44 16.42 7.24
CA LEU A 502 -9.27 16.83 6.47
C LEU A 502 -8.12 17.32 7.36
N GLN A 503 -8.40 18.08 8.42
CA GLN A 503 -7.38 18.46 9.42
C GLN A 503 -6.76 17.24 10.10
N LYS A 504 -7.56 16.25 10.50
CA LYS A 504 -7.07 14.97 11.05
C LYS A 504 -6.18 14.22 10.05
N ALA A 505 -6.48 14.34 8.76
CA ALA A 505 -5.64 13.84 7.68
C ALA A 505 -4.43 14.74 7.35
N GLY A 506 -4.18 15.80 8.12
CA GLY A 506 -3.02 16.69 8.01
C GLY A 506 -3.10 17.73 6.90
N TYR A 507 -4.30 18.08 6.44
CA TYR A 507 -4.52 19.22 5.53
C TYR A 507 -4.67 20.51 6.31
N ARG A 508 -4.22 21.62 5.72
CA ARG A 508 -4.63 22.97 6.12
C ARG A 508 -5.92 23.32 5.38
N THR A 509 -6.93 23.79 6.10
CA THR A 509 -8.29 24.00 5.56
C THR A 509 -8.65 25.48 5.53
N ALA A 510 -9.36 25.90 4.48
CA ALA A 510 -9.83 27.27 4.32
C ALA A 510 -11.20 27.31 3.65
N VAL A 511 -12.01 28.32 3.98
CA VAL A 511 -13.27 28.62 3.29
C VAL A 511 -13.31 30.08 2.86
N VAL A 512 -13.71 30.32 1.61
CA VAL A 512 -13.85 31.68 1.05
C VAL A 512 -15.19 31.81 0.33
N GLY A 513 -15.91 32.90 0.58
CA GLY A 513 -17.17 33.23 -0.10
C GLY A 513 -18.42 33.11 0.77
N LYS A 514 -19.54 32.66 0.18
CA LYS A 514 -20.84 32.65 0.85
C LYS A 514 -20.95 31.52 1.91
N TRP A 515 -21.18 31.90 3.16
CA TRP A 515 -21.30 30.97 4.29
C TRP A 515 -22.73 30.46 4.50
N HIS A 516 -23.65 31.34 4.93
CA HIS A 516 -25.08 31.10 5.10
C HIS A 516 -25.48 29.85 5.91
N LEU A 517 -24.69 29.55 6.95
CA LEU A 517 -24.93 28.47 7.93
C LEU A 517 -25.11 29.00 9.37
N GLY A 518 -25.39 30.30 9.49
CA GLY A 518 -25.42 31.00 10.78
C GLY A 518 -24.04 31.19 11.39
N LEU A 519 -23.97 32.09 12.36
CA LEU A 519 -22.78 32.47 13.10
C LEU A 519 -23.15 32.87 14.53
N GLY A 520 -22.21 32.73 15.45
CA GLY A 520 -22.41 33.15 16.83
C GLY A 520 -23.27 32.18 17.64
N PRO A 521 -23.47 32.50 18.92
CA PRO A 521 -24.21 31.66 19.86
C PRO A 521 -25.72 31.73 19.60
N ALA A 522 -26.49 30.98 20.40
CA ALA A 522 -27.93 31.17 20.47
C ALA A 522 -28.26 32.64 20.82
N GLY A 523 -29.10 33.29 20.00
CA GLY A 523 -29.35 34.73 20.06
C GLY A 523 -28.69 35.53 18.94
N GLY A 524 -27.83 34.90 18.14
CA GLY A 524 -27.19 35.50 16.97
C GLY A 524 -25.82 36.11 17.26
N PRO A 525 -25.12 36.58 16.23
CA PRO A 525 -23.79 37.16 16.37
C PRO A 525 -23.84 38.60 16.91
N ASP A 526 -22.86 38.96 17.74
CA ASP A 526 -22.52 40.37 17.98
C ASP A 526 -21.61 40.85 16.85
N TRP A 527 -22.16 41.66 15.94
CA TRP A 527 -21.47 42.16 14.76
C TRP A 527 -20.31 43.11 15.07
N ASN A 528 -20.18 43.59 16.31
CA ASN A 528 -19.13 44.51 16.73
C ASN A 528 -18.01 43.84 17.54
N ALA A 529 -18.11 42.52 17.75
CA ALA A 529 -17.16 41.75 18.56
C ALA A 529 -16.57 40.57 17.76
N GLU A 530 -15.81 39.71 18.45
CA GLU A 530 -15.43 38.42 17.87
C GLU A 530 -16.65 37.49 17.76
N ILE A 531 -16.99 37.16 16.54
CA ILE A 531 -18.11 36.28 16.21
C ILE A 531 -17.65 34.83 16.33
N LYS A 532 -18.13 34.15 17.38
CA LYS A 532 -17.93 32.72 17.60
C LYS A 532 -19.15 32.09 18.30
N PRO A 533 -19.50 30.82 18.02
CA PRO A 533 -18.83 29.91 17.08
C PRO A 533 -19.08 30.25 15.60
N GLY A 534 -18.16 29.85 14.73
CA GLY A 534 -18.19 30.05 13.28
C GLY A 534 -17.38 28.97 12.54
N PRO A 535 -16.87 29.24 11.32
CA PRO A 535 -16.15 28.25 10.52
C PRO A 535 -14.93 27.62 11.21
N LEU A 536 -14.22 28.40 12.03
CA LEU A 536 -13.02 27.93 12.74
C LEU A 536 -13.36 26.85 13.77
N GLU A 537 -14.49 26.98 14.45
CA GLU A 537 -14.96 26.03 15.46
C GLU A 537 -15.51 24.71 14.86
N ILE A 538 -15.58 24.62 13.53
CA ILE A 538 -16.04 23.41 12.82
C ILE A 538 -15.03 22.91 11.79
N GLY A 539 -13.75 23.28 11.94
CA GLY A 539 -12.62 22.62 11.28
C GLY A 539 -11.90 23.40 10.19
N PHE A 540 -12.20 24.68 9.99
CA PHE A 540 -11.43 25.53 9.07
C PHE A 540 -10.27 26.24 9.80
N ASP A 541 -9.06 26.22 9.25
CA ASP A 541 -7.92 26.99 9.78
C ASP A 541 -7.98 28.48 9.41
N TYR A 542 -8.76 28.82 8.37
CA TYR A 542 -8.95 30.17 7.87
C TYR A 542 -10.36 30.33 7.27
N SER A 543 -10.97 31.51 7.47
CA SER A 543 -12.18 31.88 6.75
C SER A 543 -12.15 33.33 6.25
N PHE A 544 -12.65 33.55 5.03
CA PHE A 544 -13.00 34.87 4.50
C PHE A 544 -14.37 34.81 3.86
N ILE A 545 -15.41 35.20 4.60
CA ILE A 545 -16.79 34.85 4.24
C ILE A 545 -17.74 36.02 4.24
N MET A 546 -18.79 35.90 3.44
CA MET A 546 -20.03 36.64 3.61
C MET A 546 -20.92 35.84 4.57
N PRO A 547 -21.31 36.39 5.74
CA PRO A 547 -22.08 35.68 6.76
C PRO A 547 -23.37 35.04 6.25
N ALA A 548 -24.11 35.78 5.42
CA ALA A 548 -25.41 35.39 4.88
C ALA A 548 -25.45 35.60 3.36
N THR A 549 -26.60 36.02 2.83
CA THR A 549 -26.80 36.37 1.43
C THR A 549 -26.56 37.87 1.24
N GLY A 550 -26.18 38.31 0.04
CA GLY A 550 -25.86 39.73 -0.23
C GLY A 550 -27.07 40.68 -0.15
N ASP A 551 -28.28 40.13 -0.13
CA ASP A 551 -29.52 40.84 0.19
C ASP A 551 -29.70 41.03 1.70
N ARG A 552 -29.14 40.18 2.59
CA ARG A 552 -29.41 40.24 4.04
C ARG A 552 -28.47 41.17 4.80
N VAL A 553 -29.02 41.90 5.77
CA VAL A 553 -28.25 42.76 6.66
C VAL A 553 -27.62 41.98 7.83
N PRO A 554 -26.40 42.34 8.27
CA PRO A 554 -25.52 43.33 7.62
C PRO A 554 -24.80 42.75 6.39
N CYS A 555 -24.65 43.55 5.34
CA CYS A 555 -23.90 43.17 4.14
C CYS A 555 -22.40 43.41 4.35
N VAL A 556 -21.76 42.52 5.10
CA VAL A 556 -20.35 42.64 5.50
C VAL A 556 -19.53 41.43 5.06
N TYR A 557 -18.21 41.62 4.97
CA TYR A 557 -17.25 40.53 4.90
C TYR A 557 -16.67 40.27 6.29
N MET A 558 -16.43 39.00 6.59
CA MET A 558 -15.81 38.57 7.83
C MET A 558 -14.54 37.78 7.51
N GLU A 559 -13.43 38.16 8.11
CA GLU A 559 -12.20 37.38 8.11
C GLU A 559 -12.03 36.71 9.49
N ASN A 560 -11.97 35.38 9.49
CA ASN A 560 -11.97 34.54 10.67
C ASN A 560 -13.17 34.80 11.59
N ARG A 561 -12.99 35.62 12.63
CA ARG A 561 -14.02 35.94 13.65
C ARG A 561 -14.42 37.42 13.65
N ARG A 562 -13.89 38.24 12.74
CA ARG A 562 -14.05 39.70 12.79
C ARG A 562 -14.55 40.25 11.47
N ILE A 563 -15.41 41.26 11.57
CA ILE A 563 -15.83 42.05 10.41
C ILE A 563 -14.61 42.81 9.87
N VAL A 564 -14.43 42.71 8.56
CA VAL A 564 -13.37 43.42 7.84
C VAL A 564 -13.68 44.92 7.86
N ASP A 565 -12.67 45.73 8.18
CA ASP A 565 -12.75 47.19 8.23
C ASP A 565 -13.85 47.76 9.17
N LEU A 566 -14.15 47.06 10.26
CA LEU A 566 -15.05 47.59 11.30
C LEU A 566 -14.41 48.78 12.01
N ASP A 567 -15.05 49.94 11.93
CA ASP A 567 -14.68 51.14 12.70
C ASP A 567 -15.33 51.09 14.09
N PRO A 568 -14.55 51.03 15.19
CA PRO A 568 -15.11 51.04 16.54
C PRO A 568 -15.90 52.31 16.88
N SER A 569 -15.69 53.41 16.14
CA SER A 569 -16.43 54.66 16.30
C SER A 569 -17.75 54.72 15.53
N ASP A 570 -17.99 53.78 14.60
CA ASP A 570 -19.22 53.64 13.82
C ASP A 570 -19.74 52.18 13.91
N PRO A 571 -20.28 51.76 15.07
CA PRO A 571 -20.65 50.37 15.30
C PRO A 571 -21.85 49.94 14.44
N ILE A 572 -21.80 48.71 13.96
CA ILE A 572 -22.87 48.09 13.20
C ILE A 572 -24.09 47.90 14.10
N ARG A 573 -25.23 48.47 13.69
CA ARG A 573 -26.54 48.29 14.34
C ARG A 573 -27.49 47.61 13.37
N VAL A 574 -28.05 46.47 13.76
CA VAL A 574 -29.03 45.71 12.98
C VAL A 574 -30.17 45.28 13.88
N SER A 575 -31.41 45.51 13.45
CA SER A 575 -32.61 44.97 14.10
C SER A 575 -33.33 44.03 13.15
N TYR A 576 -33.60 42.81 13.61
CA TYR A 576 -34.34 41.79 12.87
C TYR A 576 -35.82 41.71 13.28
N LYS A 577 -36.24 42.56 14.24
CA LYS A 577 -37.60 42.61 14.78
C LYS A 577 -38.31 43.92 14.45
N GLU A 578 -37.57 45.01 14.43
CA GLU A 578 -38.10 46.36 14.27
C GLU A 578 -37.40 47.07 13.12
N LYS A 579 -38.18 47.81 12.33
CA LYS A 579 -37.60 48.64 11.27
C LYS A 579 -36.87 49.82 11.91
N MET A 580 -35.56 49.89 11.75
CA MET A 580 -34.80 51.04 12.22
C MET A 580 -35.05 52.22 11.29
N VAL A 581 -35.65 53.29 11.82
CA VAL A 581 -35.81 54.57 11.12
C VAL A 581 -34.66 55.47 11.56
N MET A 582 -33.69 55.69 10.67
CA MET A 582 -32.63 56.68 10.91
C MET A 582 -33.11 58.07 10.50
N SER A 583 -32.71 59.10 11.25
CA SER A 583 -33.01 60.49 10.90
C SER A 583 -32.21 60.91 9.66
N LEU A 584 -32.73 61.87 8.89
CA LEU A 584 -32.22 62.27 7.56
C LEU A 584 -30.75 62.79 7.54
N GLN A 585 -30.06 62.89 8.67
CA GLN A 585 -28.66 63.32 8.76
C GLN A 585 -27.63 62.17 8.76
N GLU A 586 -28.06 60.90 8.85
CA GLU A 586 -27.17 59.73 8.99
C GLU A 586 -27.41 58.67 7.90
N TRP A 587 -27.40 59.04 6.61
CA TRP A 587 -27.66 58.06 5.54
C TRP A 587 -26.45 57.16 5.25
N LYS A 588 -26.54 55.90 5.67
CA LYS A 588 -26.20 54.73 4.84
C LYS A 588 -27.36 53.73 4.92
N ILE A 589 -28.18 53.69 3.87
CA ILE A 589 -29.36 52.82 3.79
C ILE A 589 -28.92 51.37 3.63
N LEU A 590 -29.38 50.50 4.52
CA LEU A 590 -29.84 49.16 4.13
C LEU A 590 -31.11 48.85 4.93
N SER A 591 -32.27 49.02 4.31
CA SER A 591 -33.57 48.61 4.85
C SER A 591 -34.17 47.50 4.00
N PHE A 592 -34.74 46.49 4.65
CA PHE A 592 -35.82 45.67 4.08
C PHE A 592 -37.19 46.32 4.32
#